data_AF-A0A6V7WF70-F1
#
_entry.id   AF-A0A6V7WF70-F1
#
_cell.length_a   1.000
_cell.length_b   1.000
_cell.length_c   1.000
_cell.angle_alpha   90.00
_cell.angle_beta   90.00
_cell.angle_gamma   90.00
#
_symmetry.space_group_name_H-M   'P 1'
#
loop_
_entity.id
_entity.type
_entity.pdbx_description
1 polymer ?
#
loop_
_entity_poly.entity_id
_entity_poly.type
_entity_poly.pdbx_seq_one_letter_code
_entity_poly.pdbx_strand_id
1 'polypeptide(L)'
;MRIMGCVLGSNGGGTEAEEEERERERLNKQVNKEINKELKKDKKVLRATHRLLLLGAGESGKSTIVKQMRILHINGFNEEEKHEKIRDIRQNVKDSITASFS
;
A
#
# COMPACT_ATOMS: atom_id res chain seq x y z
N MET A 1 -34.05 -47.85 -54.53
CA MET A 1 -32.98 -47.83 -53.51
C MET A 1 -33.43 -46.90 -52.39
N ARG A 2 -33.75 -47.39 -51.17
CA ARG A 2 -32.86 -47.49 -49.97
C ARG A 2 -32.19 -46.13 -49.64
N ILE A 3 -32.20 -45.52 -48.45
CA ILE A 3 -32.52 -45.82 -47.03
C ILE A 3 -32.50 -44.43 -46.34
N MET A 4 -33.57 -43.95 -45.69
CA MET A 4 -33.76 -43.91 -44.22
C MET A 4 -32.51 -43.58 -43.39
N GLY A 5 -32.37 -42.31 -42.98
CA GLY A 5 -31.43 -41.88 -41.96
C GLY A 5 -32.11 -40.97 -40.94
N CYS A 6 -32.83 -41.56 -39.99
CA CYS A 6 -33.10 -40.91 -38.71
C CYS A 6 -31.81 -40.91 -37.87
N VAL A 7 -31.48 -39.79 -37.24
CA VAL A 7 -30.80 -39.70 -35.93
C VAL A 7 -31.09 -38.28 -35.42
N LEU A 8 -32.07 -38.09 -34.54
CA LEU A 8 -32.03 -38.24 -33.07
C LEU A 8 -31.05 -37.27 -32.38
N GLY A 9 -31.61 -36.18 -31.85
CA GLY A 9 -31.45 -35.72 -30.47
C GLY A 9 -30.05 -35.31 -29.97
N SER A 10 -29.96 -34.08 -29.50
CA SER A 10 -29.35 -33.77 -28.20
C SER A 10 -29.96 -32.48 -27.64
N ASN A 11 -30.87 -32.65 -26.67
CA ASN A 11 -31.17 -31.60 -25.70
C ASN A 11 -29.83 -31.20 -25.06
N GLY A 12 -29.38 -29.98 -25.33
CA GLY A 12 -28.17 -29.42 -24.75
C GLY A 12 -28.38 -29.12 -23.27
N GLY A 13 -28.24 -30.12 -22.41
CA GLY A 13 -27.99 -29.92 -20.99
C GLY A 13 -26.57 -29.38 -20.84
N GLY A 14 -26.44 -28.08 -20.61
CA GLY A 14 -25.21 -27.53 -20.06
C GLY A 14 -24.96 -28.23 -18.73
N THR A 15 -23.79 -28.83 -18.57
CA THR A 15 -23.42 -29.46 -17.30
C THR A 15 -23.28 -28.34 -16.26
N GLU A 16 -23.84 -28.52 -15.07
CA GLU A 16 -23.76 -27.54 -13.97
C GLU A 16 -22.30 -27.11 -13.68
N ALA A 17 -21.35 -28.02 -13.94
CA ALA A 17 -19.92 -27.77 -13.87
C ALA A 17 -19.39 -26.72 -14.87
N GLU A 18 -19.87 -26.70 -16.12
CA GLU A 18 -19.47 -25.71 -17.13
C GLU A 18 -20.02 -24.30 -16.86
N GLU A 19 -21.17 -24.23 -16.18
CA GLU A 19 -21.76 -22.97 -15.75
C GLU A 19 -21.01 -22.40 -14.53
N GLU A 20 -20.66 -23.25 -13.56
CA GLU A 20 -19.79 -22.88 -12.43
C GLU A 20 -18.40 -22.41 -12.89
N GLU A 21 -17.79 -23.08 -13.87
CA GLU A 21 -16.49 -22.68 -14.42
C GLU A 21 -16.58 -21.30 -15.10
N ARG A 22 -17.65 -21.04 -15.87
CA ARG A 22 -17.92 -19.72 -16.47
C ARG A 22 -18.18 -18.64 -15.41
N GLU A 23 -18.90 -18.95 -14.34
CA GLU A 23 -19.10 -18.06 -13.18
C GLU A 23 -17.76 -17.71 -12.52
N ARG A 24 -16.91 -18.71 -12.24
CA ARG A 24 -15.57 -18.50 -11.66
C ARG A 24 -14.69 -17.66 -12.58
N GLU A 25 -14.72 -17.89 -13.89
CA GLU A 25 -14.02 -17.06 -14.84
C GLU A 25 -14.51 -15.60 -14.84
N ARG A 26 -15.82 -15.37 -14.76
CA ARG A 26 -16.40 -14.02 -14.69
C ARG A 26 -15.98 -13.31 -13.41
N LEU A 27 -16.03 -14.00 -12.27
CA LEU A 27 -15.56 -13.48 -10.98
C LEU A 27 -14.06 -13.15 -11.05
N ASN A 28 -13.24 -14.06 -11.56
CA ASN A 28 -11.80 -13.84 -11.74
C ASN A 28 -11.50 -12.66 -12.67
N LYS A 29 -12.25 -12.51 -13.77
CA LYS A 29 -12.13 -11.36 -14.68
C LYS A 29 -12.51 -10.05 -13.97
N GLN A 30 -13.57 -10.05 -13.16
CA GLN A 30 -14.01 -8.88 -12.40
C GLN A 30 -12.99 -8.48 -11.33
N VAL A 31 -12.47 -9.44 -10.56
CA VAL A 31 -11.41 -9.22 -9.57
C VAL A 31 -10.15 -8.70 -10.24
N ASN A 32 -9.70 -9.33 -11.33
CA ASN A 32 -8.55 -8.85 -12.10
C ASN A 32 -8.74 -7.43 -12.61
N LYS A 33 -9.95 -7.06 -13.03
CA LYS A 33 -10.26 -5.70 -13.50
C LYS A 33 -10.13 -4.67 -12.38
N GLU A 34 -10.64 -4.97 -11.18
CA GLU A 34 -10.51 -4.09 -10.02
C GLU A 34 -9.06 -3.95 -9.55
N ILE A 35 -8.31 -5.06 -9.46
CA ILE A 35 -6.87 -5.03 -9.15
C ILE A 35 -6.11 -4.15 -10.15
N ASN A 36 -6.36 -4.32 -11.45
CA ASN A 36 -5.70 -3.51 -12.47
C ASN A 36 -6.07 -2.02 -12.38
N LYS A 37 -7.29 -1.70 -11.94
CA LYS A 37 -7.74 -0.33 -11.72
C LYS A 37 -7.04 0.30 -10.52
N GLU A 38 -6.88 -0.44 -9.42
CA GLU A 38 -6.14 -0.02 -8.24
C GLU A 38 -4.65 0.20 -8.55
N LEU A 39 -4.01 -0.78 -9.20
CA LEU A 39 -2.62 -0.65 -9.66
C LEU A 39 -2.38 0.57 -10.56
N LYS A 40 -3.36 0.93 -11.42
CA LYS A 40 -3.27 2.15 -12.25
C LYS A 40 -3.37 3.42 -11.40
N LYS A 41 -4.17 3.45 -10.34
CA LYS A 41 -4.24 4.58 -9.41
C LYS A 41 -2.92 4.72 -8.66
N ASP A 42 -2.40 3.62 -8.11
CA ASP A 42 -1.15 3.63 -7.35
C ASP A 42 0.04 4.05 -8.21
N LYS A 43 0.10 3.60 -9.46
CA LYS A 43 1.12 4.06 -10.43
C LYS A 43 1.06 5.57 -10.66
N LYS A 44 -0.13 6.18 -10.67
CA LYS A 44 -0.26 7.64 -10.82
C LYS A 44 0.23 8.36 -9.56
N VAL A 45 -0.14 7.88 -8.38
CA VAL A 45 0.33 8.42 -7.10
C VAL A 45 1.86 8.32 -7.02
N LEU A 46 2.42 7.14 -7.29
CA LEU A 46 3.86 6.90 -7.28
C LEU A 46 4.63 7.82 -8.25
N ARG A 47 4.07 8.09 -9.44
CA ARG A 47 4.67 9.02 -10.41
C ARG A 47 4.61 10.48 -9.96
N ALA A 48 3.59 10.86 -9.20
CA ALA A 48 3.45 12.21 -8.66
C ALA A 48 4.31 12.44 -7.41
N THR A 49 4.65 11.37 -6.67
CA THR A 49 5.46 11.44 -5.46
C THR A 49 6.95 11.59 -5.79
N HIS A 50 7.57 12.65 -5.26
CA HIS A 50 9.01 12.88 -5.39
C HIS A 50 9.76 12.18 -4.24
N ARG A 51 10.68 11.27 -4.58
CA ARG A 51 11.48 10.52 -3.59
C ARG A 51 12.80 11.24 -3.35
N LEU A 52 13.00 11.74 -2.13
CA LEU A 52 14.21 12.44 -1.72
C LEU A 52 15.00 11.58 -0.73
N LEU A 53 16.32 11.54 -0.89
CA LEU A 53 17.25 10.87 0.01
C LEU A 53 18.14 11.91 0.69
N LEU A 54 18.18 11.91 2.02
CA LEU A 54 19.06 12.79 2.79
C LEU A 54 20.30 12.01 3.20
N LEU A 55 21.47 12.46 2.73
CA LEU A 55 22.78 11.88 3.03
C LEU A 55 23.59 12.83 3.93
N GLY A 56 24.45 12.26 4.79
CA GLY A 56 25.31 13.03 5.68
C GLY A 56 25.90 12.18 6.81
N ALA A 57 26.93 12.68 7.48
CA ALA A 57 27.56 12.03 8.64
C ALA A 57 26.59 11.81 9.81
N GLY A 58 26.99 11.01 10.81
CA GLY A 58 26.28 10.95 12.09
C GLY A 58 26.03 12.36 12.64
N GLU A 59 24.87 12.59 13.26
CA GLU A 59 24.54 13.86 13.94
C GLU A 59 24.41 15.12 13.04
N SER A 60 24.57 15.00 11.72
CA SER A 60 24.48 16.12 10.77
C SER A 60 23.09 16.78 10.62
N GLY A 61 22.14 16.50 11.51
CA GLY A 61 20.82 17.12 11.50
C GLY A 61 19.82 16.56 10.48
N LYS A 62 20.07 15.41 9.84
CA LYS A 62 19.13 14.78 8.88
C LYS A 62 17.72 14.60 9.47
N SER A 63 17.65 14.10 10.71
CA SER A 63 16.39 13.93 11.43
C SER A 63 15.70 15.26 11.73
N THR A 64 16.47 16.34 11.91
CA THR A 64 15.94 17.69 12.12
C THR A 64 15.25 18.20 10.85
N ILE A 65 15.84 18.01 9.67
CA ILE A 65 15.22 18.39 8.39
C ILE A 65 13.88 17.66 8.20
N VAL A 66 13.84 16.35 8.49
CA VAL A 66 12.60 15.56 8.38
C VAL A 66 11.53 16.06 9.37
N LYS A 67 11.92 16.41 10.60
CA LYS A 67 10.99 17.00 11.59
C LYS A 67 10.43 18.35 11.12
N GLN A 68 11.26 19.21 10.52
CA GLN A 68 10.79 20.48 9.96
C GLN A 68 9.83 20.28 8.79
N MET A 69 10.08 19.29 7.93
CA MET A 69 9.17 18.96 6.85
C MET A 69 7.80 18.54 7.37
N ARG A 70 7.74 17.76 8.47
CA ARG A 70 6.48 17.43 9.15
C ARG A 70 5.76 18.67 9.66
N ILE A 71 6.45 19.57 10.37
CA ILE A 71 5.83 20.79 10.92
C ILE A 71 5.23 21.67 9.83
N LEU A 72 5.93 21.86 8.71
CA LEU A 72 5.51 22.76 7.65
C LEU A 72 4.43 22.19 6.73
N HIS A 73 4.42 20.87 6.50
CA HIS A 73 3.59 20.25 5.46
C HIS A 73 2.58 19.20 5.97
N ILE A 74 2.69 18.74 7.22
CA ILE A 74 1.89 17.63 7.75
C ILE A 74 1.44 17.96 9.18
N ASN A 75 0.37 18.73 9.36
CA ASN A 75 -0.40 18.99 10.61
C ASN A 75 0.36 18.98 11.98
N GLY A 76 1.68 19.19 12.00
CA GLY A 76 2.53 19.06 13.17
C GLY A 76 2.65 17.65 13.78
N PHE A 77 2.89 17.63 15.09
CA PHE A 77 2.94 16.45 15.94
C PHE A 77 1.70 16.40 16.82
N ASN A 78 1.18 15.19 17.07
CA ASN A 78 0.04 15.02 17.97
C ASN A 78 0.47 15.22 19.45
N GLU A 79 -0.51 15.35 20.35
CA GLU A 79 -0.22 15.58 21.78
C GLU A 79 0.51 14.40 22.45
N GLU A 80 0.23 13.17 22.02
CA GLU A 80 0.88 11.96 22.51
C GLU A 80 2.38 11.93 22.16
N GLU A 81 2.73 12.20 20.90
CA GLU A 81 4.10 12.32 20.40
C GLU A 81 4.85 13.41 21.17
N LYS A 82 4.21 14.55 21.43
CA LYS A 82 4.81 15.62 22.24
C LYS A 82 5.09 15.15 23.66
N HIS A 83 4.15 14.42 24.27
CA HIS A 83 4.31 13.90 25.63
C HIS A 83 5.46 12.90 25.72
N GLU A 84 5.59 11.99 24.75
CA GLU A 84 6.73 11.07 24.68
C GLU A 84 8.07 11.80 24.58
N LYS A 85 8.14 12.89 23.81
CA LYS A 85 9.37 13.69 23.65
C LYS A 85 9.80 14.40 24.92
N ILE A 86 8.90 14.64 25.89
CA ILE A 86 9.27 15.24 27.18
C ILE A 86 10.33 14.39 27.87
N ARG A 87 10.18 13.06 27.84
CA ARG A 87 11.14 12.14 28.47
C ARG A 87 12.51 12.24 27.81
N ASP A 88 12.55 12.24 26.48
CA ASP A 88 13.79 12.35 25.71
C ASP A 88 14.49 13.69 25.98
N ILE A 89 13.74 14.80 26.06
CA ILE A 89 14.30 16.12 26.38
C ILE A 89 14.92 16.12 27.78
N ARG A 90 14.21 15.59 28.78
CA ARG A 90 14.72 15.49 30.16
C ARG A 90 16.02 14.68 30.22
N GLN A 91 16.07 13.56 29.51
CA GLN A 91 17.25 12.72 29.44
C GLN A 91 18.42 13.46 28.79
N ASN A 92 18.20 14.11 27.65
CA ASN A 92 19.23 14.91 26.98
C ASN A 92 19.80 16.02 27.87
N VAL A 93 18.95 16.70 28.65
CA VAL A 93 19.39 17.74 29.60
C VAL A 93 20.27 17.13 30.69
N LYS A 94 19.83 16.01 31.28
CA LYS A 94 20.61 15.29 32.30
C LYS A 94 21.97 14.84 31.76
N ASP A 95 21.98 14.22 30.58
CA ASP A 95 23.20 13.70 29.95
C ASP A 95 24.17 14.84 29.60
N SER A 96 23.65 15.96 29.11
CA SER A 96 24.47 17.15 28.82
C SER A 96 25.14 17.71 30.08
N ILE A 97 24.42 17.73 31.20
CA ILE A 97 24.96 18.16 32.50
C ILE A 97 26.03 17.18 32.97
N THR A 98 25.75 15.88 32.99
CA THR A 98 26.73 14.87 33.44
C THR A 98 27.97 14.83 32.56
N ALA A 99 27.83 14.95 31.24
CA ALA A 99 28.96 15.03 30.32
C ALA A 99 29.81 16.29 30.51
N SER A 100 29.24 17.39 31.02
CA SER A 100 29.98 18.62 31.29
C SER A 100 30.83 18.56 32.57
N PHE A 101 30.54 17.60 33.46
CA PHE A 101 31.23 17.43 34.74
C PHE A 101 32.13 16.18 34.79
N SER A 102 32.27 15.47 33.67
CA SER A 102 33.13 14.28 33.52
C SER A 102 34.30 14.55 32.59
#